data_AF-A0A936B990-F1
#
_entry.id   AF-A0A936B990-F1
#
_cell.length_a   1.000
_cell.length_b   1.000
_cell.length_c   1.000
_cell.angle_alpha   90.00
_cell.angle_beta   90.00
_cell.angle_gamma   90.00
#
_symmetry.space_group_name_H-M   'P 1'
#
loop_
_entity.id
_entity.type
_entity.pdbx_description
1 polymer ?
#
loop_
_entity_poly.entity_id
_entity_poly.type
_entity_poly.pdbx_seq_one_letter_code
_entity_poly.pdbx_strand_id
1 'polypeptide(L)' 'MKYEIWHSESESSYTLLPAGGRSAEHLMEADARVICIVEAETFAEALQKRNDFLGWGEYKAHGLVFD' A
#
# COMPACT_ATOMS: atom_id res chain seq x y z
N MET A 1 -9.82 2.42 9.85
CA MET A 1 -9.99 1.41 8.78
C MET A 1 -8.74 0.55 8.71
N LYS A 2 -8.82 -0.66 8.15
CA LYS A 2 -7.65 -1.54 7.95
C LYS A 2 -7.18 -1.46 6.51
N TYR A 3 -5.87 -1.46 6.32
CA TYR A 3 -5.21 -1.49 5.02
C TYR A 3 -4.19 -2.61 5.01
N GLU A 4 -4.08 -3.28 3.87
CA GLU A 4 -3.14 -4.36 3.63
C GLU A 4 -2.01 -3.87 2.73
N ILE A 5 -0.78 -4.15 3.15
CA ILE A 5 0.42 -3.96 2.35
C ILE A 5 0.72 -5.30 1.70
N TRP A 6 0.62 -5.30 0.38
CA TRP A 6 0.91 -6.46 -0.46
C TRP A 6 2.27 -6.30 -1.13
N HIS A 7 2.97 -7.42 -1.30
CA HIS A 7 4.23 -7.49 -2.02
C HIS A 7 4.22 -8.64 -3.00
N SER A 8 4.66 -8.36 -4.24
CA SER A 8 4.97 -9.34 -5.27
C SER A 8 6.50 -9.42 -5.42
N GLU A 9 7.06 -10.62 -5.33
CA GLU A 9 8.49 -10.84 -5.53
C GLU A 9 8.84 -10.74 -7.02
N SER A 10 7.94 -11.21 -7.90
CA SER A 10 8.11 -11.22 -9.34
C SER A 10 8.18 -9.82 -9.95
N GLU A 11 7.38 -8.88 -9.46
CA GLU A 11 7.43 -7.47 -9.89
C GLU A 11 8.33 -6.58 -9.04
N SER A 12 8.80 -7.07 -7.88
CA SER A 12 9.47 -6.24 -6.87
C SER A 12 8.62 -5.00 -6.48
N SER A 13 7.30 -5.19 -6.41
CA SER A 13 6.32 -4.11 -6.22
C SER A 13 5.66 -4.18 -4.84
N TYR A 14 5.16 -3.03 -4.36
CA TYR A 14 4.40 -2.93 -3.12
C TYR A 14 3.11 -2.14 -3.34
N THR A 15 1.99 -2.74 -2.96
CA THR A 15 0.66 -2.16 -3.17
C THR A 15 -0.07 -2.05 -1.84
N LEU A 16 -0.74 -0.92 -1.61
CA LEU A 16 -1.54 -0.67 -0.42
C LEU A 16 -3.03 -0.70 -0.79
N LEU A 17 -3.80 -1.60 -0.18
CA LEU A 17 -5.23 -1.77 -0.46
C LEU A 17 -6.07 -1.70 0.82
N PRO A 18 -7.32 -1.21 0.78
CA PRO A 18 -8.24 -1.35 1.90
C PRO A 18 -8.54 -2.83 2.18
N ALA A 19 -8.44 -3.24 3.45
CA ALA A 19 -8.66 -4.64 3.84
C ALA A 19 -10.09 -5.07 3.53
N GLY A 20 -10.23 -6.25 2.91
CA GLY A 20 -11.52 -6.82 2.49
C GLY A 20 -12.10 -6.23 1.19
N GLY A 21 -11.40 -5.29 0.53
CA GLY A 21 -11.73 -4.80 -0.79
C GLY A 21 -11.29 -5.76 -1.89
N ARG A 22 -12.05 -6.84 -2.13
CA ARG A 22 -11.74 -7.88 -3.15
C ARG A 22 -11.59 -7.36 -4.59
N SER A 23 -11.89 -6.09 -4.83
CA SER A 23 -11.88 -5.47 -6.15
C SER A 23 -10.49 -5.19 -6.70
N ALA A 24 -9.42 -5.26 -5.91
CA ALA A 24 -8.06 -5.03 -6.43
C ALA A 24 -7.17 -6.28 -6.37
N GLU A 25 -7.49 -7.26 -5.52
CA GLU A 25 -6.74 -8.52 -5.39
C GLU A 25 -6.62 -9.27 -6.72
N HIS A 26 -7.66 -9.24 -7.56
CA HIS A 26 -7.67 -9.91 -8.86
C HIS A 26 -6.78 -9.26 -9.93
N LEU A 27 -6.31 -8.03 -9.69
CA LEU A 27 -5.36 -7.32 -10.56
C LEU A 27 -3.91 -7.54 -10.13
N MET A 28 -3.70 -8.29 -9.06
CA MET A 28 -2.38 -8.55 -8.52
C MET A 28 -1.79 -9.82 -9.15
N GLU A 29 -0.47 -9.86 -9.19
CA GLU A 29 0.26 -11.05 -9.60
C GLU A 29 -0.04 -12.24 -8.68
N ALA A 30 0.08 -13.45 -9.23
CA ALA A 30 -0.25 -14.68 -8.53
C ALA A 30 0.62 -14.94 -7.29
N ASP A 31 1.81 -14.34 -7.24
CA ASP A 31 2.73 -14.43 -6.10
C ASP A 31 2.53 -13.30 -5.07
N ALA A 32 1.66 -12.34 -5.36
CA ALA A 32 1.43 -11.22 -4.48
C ALA A 32 0.77 -11.68 -3.18
N ARG A 33 1.33 -11.25 -2.05
CA ARG A 33 0.83 -11.62 -0.72
C ARG A 33 0.83 -10.45 0.25
N VAL A 34 -0.10 -10.47 1.19
CA VAL A 34 -0.11 -9.53 2.32
C VAL A 34 1.11 -9.78 3.19
N ILE A 35 1.92 -8.75 3.38
CA ILE A 35 3.09 -8.79 4.27
C ILE A 35 2.87 -8.00 5.56
N CYS A 36 1.89 -7.10 5.58
CA CYS A 36 1.54 -6.31 6.76
C CYS A 36 0.10 -5.79 6.67
N ILE A 37 -0.54 -5.60 7.83
CA ILE A 37 -1.85 -4.96 7.95
C ILE A 37 -1.69 -3.77 8.90
N VAL A 38 -2.11 -2.59 8.44
CA VAL A 38 -2.04 -1.35 9.22
C VAL A 38 -3.44 -0.80 9.47
N GLU A 39 -3.67 -0.28 10.67
CA GLU A 39 -4.88 0.48 10.98
C GLU A 39 -4.60 1.96 10.79
N ALA A 40 -5.46 2.66 10.05
CA ALA A 40 -5.36 4.09 9.80
C ALA A 40 -6.74 4.71 9.62
N GLU A 41 -6.90 5.99 9.95
CA GLU A 41 -8.13 6.75 9.76
C GLU A 41 -8.27 7.27 8.34
N THR A 42 -7.14 7.49 7.66
CA THR A 42 -7.10 7.98 6.27
C THR A 42 -6.15 7.17 5.39
N PHE A 43 -6.35 7.23 4.07
CA PHE A 43 -5.44 6.57 3.12
C PHE A 43 -4.03 7.17 3.14
N ALA A 44 -3.90 8.50 3.35
CA ALA A 44 -2.61 9.17 3.46
C ALA A 44 -1.82 8.68 4.68
N GLU A 45 -2.50 8.51 5.82
CA GLU A 45 -1.89 7.93 7.03
C GLU A 45 -1.47 6.47 6.79
N ALA A 46 -2.27 5.69 6.07
CA ALA A 46 -1.91 4.32 5.71
C ALA A 46 -0.66 4.26 4.79
N LEU A 47 -0.50 5.22 3.86
CA LEU A 47 0.70 5.36 3.03
C LEU A 47 1.94 5.72 3.86
N GLN A 48 1.80 6.60 4.85
CA GLN A 48 2.87 6.90 5.79
C GLN A 48 3.28 5.64 6.57
N LYS A 49 2.31 4.92 7.14
CA LYS A 49 2.56 3.67 7.87
C LYS A 49 3.22 2.59 7.01
N ARG A 50 2.86 2.51 5.72
CA ARG A 50 3.55 1.63 4.75
C ARG A 50 5.02 2.03 4.60
N ASN A 51 5.29 3.31 4.42
CA ASN A 51 6.68 3.76 4.29
C ASN A 51 7.49 3.51 5.57
N ASP A 52 6.89 3.73 6.74
CA ASP A 52 7.54 3.44 8.03
C ASP A 52 7.89 1.95 8.14
N PHE A 53 6.98 1.07 7.73
CA PHE A 53 7.19 -0.38 7.70
C PHE A 53 8.31 -0.79 6.72
N LEU A 54 8.36 -0.17 5.53
CA LEU A 54 9.36 -0.47 4.50
C LEU A 54 10.68 0.28 4.68
N GLY A 55 10.78 1.20 5.64
CA GLY A 55 11.95 2.05 5.84
C GLY A 55 12.17 3.09 4.73
N TRP A 56 11.10 3.48 4.01
CA TRP A 56 11.17 4.42 2.88
C TRP A 56 11.16 5.91 3.28
N GLY A 57 11.02 6.20 4.58
CA GLY A 57 10.95 7.56 5.09
C GLY A 57 9.59 8.24 4.86
N GLU A 58 9.49 9.55 5.07
CA GLU A 58 8.21 10.25 4.97
C GLU A 58 7.53 10.06 3.60
N TYR A 59 6.24 9.73 3.64
CA TYR A 59 5.41 9.69 2.45
C TYR A 59 5.21 11.12 1.94
N LYS A 60 5.89 11.43 0.83
CA LYS A 60 5.67 12.66 0.10
C LYS A 60 4.55 12.44 -0.90
N ALA A 61 3.35 12.90 -0.54
CA ALA A 61 2.32 13.15 -1.54
C ALA A 61 2.89 14.23 -2.48
N HIS A 62 3.42 13.82 -3.63
CA HIS A 62 3.71 14.77 -4.69
C HIS A 62 2.36 15.38 -5.07
N GLY A 63 2.12 16.61 -4.62
CA GLY A 63 1.05 17.42 -5.17
C GLY A 63 1.26 17.40 -6.67
N LEU A 64 0.30 16.85 -7.42
CA LEU A 64 0.23 17.02 -8.85
C LEU A 64 0.01 18.52 -9.07
N VAL A 65 1.10 19.28 -9.11
CA VAL A 65 1.10 20.61 -9.70
C VAL A 65 0.98 20.35 -11.19
N PHE A 66 -0.24 20.40 -11.69
CA PHE A 66 -0.49 20.57 -13.10
C PHE A 66 -0.14 22.03 -13.41
N ASP A 67 1.02 22.27 -14.03
CA ASP A 67 1.27 23.50 -14.80
C ASP A 67 0.38 23.52 -16.06
#